data_AF-A0A1I7Y686-F1
#
_entry.id   AF-A0A1I7Y686-F1
#
_cell.length_a   1.000
_cell.length_b   1.000
_cell.length_c   1.000
_cell.angle_alpha   90.00
_cell.angle_beta   90.00
_cell.angle_gamma   90.00
#
_symmetry.space_group_name_H-M   'P 1'
#
loop_
_entity.id
_entity.type
_entity.pdbx_description
1 polymer ?
#
loop_
_entity_poly.entity_id
_entity_poly.type
_entity_poly.pdbx_seq_one_letter_code
_entity_poly.pdbx_strand_id
1 'polypeptide(L)'
;MVRREETFESIKKTCAERIMFIDGAMGTMIQREHLEENDFRGDLLAKHHLPLKGNNDLLSLTRPDIIYKIHRLYLEAGSDFIETNTFSGTTIAQADYACEHLVYDLNRKSAELAKKACQDVERETGIRRYVCGAIGPTNKTLSISPSVEKPDFRNVTYQELVTAYGQQARALLDGGADVLLVETVFDSANAKAALFAIRTIFEEEGVPEVPVFLSGTIVDLSGRTLSGQTGEAFLISTKQGRATAVGLNCALGANEMRPFIEAMANFTSDLIICYPNAGLPNALGGYDEMPDTMAESIKHFAEQGLVNIVGGCCGTTPDHISAMKIACDGIAPREPPKNIHEDSMLLSGLEPMIVNEFTNFVNIGERCNVAGSRRFCNLIKNEKYDEALNVARTQVENGAQVLDVNMDEGLLDGPYAISKFLRLVSCEPDVAKVPICVDSSDFDVIIAGLESFQGKCIVNSISLKEGEEKFIERAKIVQRYGAAVVVMAFDEEGQ
;
A
#
# COMPACT_ATOMS: atom_id res chain seq x y z
N MET A 1 -12.32 -20.74 7.56
CA MET A 1 -12.30 -20.22 6.17
C MET A 1 -13.07 -18.91 6.20
N VAL A 2 -12.45 -17.78 5.86
CA VAL A 2 -13.08 -16.46 5.96
C VAL A 2 -14.22 -16.36 4.95
N ARG A 3 -15.38 -15.84 5.35
CA ARG A 3 -16.54 -15.67 4.47
C ARG A 3 -16.27 -14.50 3.52
N ARG A 4 -16.27 -14.74 2.21
CA ARG A 4 -16.18 -13.68 1.19
C ARG A 4 -17.55 -13.11 0.85
N GLU A 5 -17.60 -11.81 0.61
CA GLU A 5 -18.81 -11.15 0.12
C GLU A 5 -19.06 -11.40 -1.38
N GLU A 6 -20.33 -11.33 -1.79
CA GLU A 6 -20.75 -11.42 -3.20
C GLU A 6 -20.15 -10.31 -4.08
N THR A 7 -19.70 -9.22 -3.44
CA THR A 7 -19.04 -8.08 -4.07
C THR A 7 -17.82 -8.50 -4.92
N PHE A 8 -17.06 -9.52 -4.51
CA PHE A 8 -15.94 -10.07 -5.29
C PHE A 8 -16.36 -10.51 -6.69
N GLU A 9 -17.36 -11.39 -6.77
CA GLU A 9 -17.83 -11.96 -8.02
C GLU A 9 -18.52 -10.90 -8.88
N SER A 10 -19.24 -9.96 -8.26
CA SER A 10 -19.91 -8.87 -8.95
C SER A 10 -18.90 -7.92 -9.65
N ILE A 11 -17.86 -7.49 -8.93
CA ILE A 11 -16.79 -6.65 -9.51
C ILE A 11 -16.03 -7.41 -10.58
N LYS A 12 -15.59 -8.64 -10.29
CA LYS A 12 -14.83 -9.46 -11.24
C LYS A 12 -15.60 -9.69 -12.54
N LYS A 13 -16.90 -10.00 -12.45
CA LYS A 13 -17.77 -10.16 -13.61
C LYS A 13 -17.87 -8.86 -14.41
N THR A 14 -18.13 -7.74 -13.74
CA THR A 14 -18.28 -6.45 -14.42
C THR A 14 -16.99 -6.01 -15.11
N CYS A 15 -15.84 -6.15 -14.45
CA CYS A 15 -14.51 -5.86 -15.00
C CYS A 15 -14.10 -6.77 -16.16
N ALA A 16 -14.72 -7.94 -16.31
CA ALA A 16 -14.53 -8.81 -17.47
C ALA A 16 -15.41 -8.40 -18.67
N GLU A 17 -16.52 -7.70 -18.42
CA GLU A 17 -17.47 -7.26 -19.45
C GLU A 17 -17.16 -5.84 -19.96
N ARG A 18 -16.68 -4.95 -19.09
CA ARG A 18 -16.34 -3.56 -19.42
C ARG A 18 -15.34 -2.95 -18.46
N ILE A 19 -14.77 -1.81 -18.85
CA ILE A 19 -13.99 -0.95 -17.96
C ILE A 19 -14.91 -0.32 -16.91
N MET A 20 -14.47 -0.33 -15.65
CA MET A 20 -15.17 0.32 -14.53
C MET A 20 -14.50 1.64 -14.16
N PHE A 21 -15.25 2.54 -13.51
CA PHE A 21 -14.79 3.89 -13.20
C PHE A 21 -14.76 4.15 -11.70
N ILE A 22 -13.61 4.56 -11.17
CA ILE A 22 -13.52 5.20 -9.85
C ILE A 22 -13.73 6.72 -10.01
N ASP A 23 -14.09 7.41 -8.93
CA ASP A 23 -14.37 8.84 -8.95
C ASP A 23 -13.10 9.69 -9.12
N GLY A 24 -13.27 11.00 -8.90
CA GLY A 24 -12.21 11.99 -9.01
C GLY A 24 -11.84 12.58 -7.65
N ALA A 25 -11.07 13.68 -7.65
CA ALA A 25 -10.61 14.29 -6.40
C ALA A 25 -11.71 14.95 -5.55
N MET A 26 -12.05 14.29 -4.43
CA MET A 26 -12.82 14.86 -3.32
C MET A 26 -12.26 16.21 -2.86
N GLY A 27 -10.94 16.29 -2.64
CA GLY A 27 -10.28 17.52 -2.19
C GLY A 27 -10.44 18.70 -3.16
N THR A 28 -10.35 18.44 -4.48
CA THR A 28 -10.56 19.46 -5.52
C THR A 28 -12.00 19.98 -5.52
N MET A 29 -12.98 19.11 -5.28
CA MET A 29 -14.38 19.51 -5.20
C MET A 29 -14.69 20.29 -3.91
N ILE A 30 -14.11 19.90 -2.76
CA ILE A 30 -14.22 20.65 -1.49
C ILE A 30 -13.65 22.06 -1.61
N GLN A 31 -12.50 22.23 -2.27
CA GLN A 31 -11.87 23.54 -2.45
C GLN A 31 -12.78 24.54 -3.20
N ARG A 32 -13.66 24.06 -4.10
CA ARG A 32 -14.61 24.88 -4.86
C ARG A 32 -15.80 25.37 -4.03
N GLU A 33 -16.05 24.76 -2.88
CA GLU A 33 -17.11 25.19 -1.96
C GLU A 33 -16.66 26.38 -1.08
N HIS A 34 -15.38 26.81 -1.19
CA HIS A 34 -14.81 27.96 -0.48
C HIS A 34 -15.08 27.96 1.04
N LEU A 35 -14.92 26.78 1.65
CA LEU A 35 -15.20 26.56 3.07
C LEU A 35 -14.22 27.30 3.98
N GLU A 36 -14.74 27.75 5.11
CA GLU A 36 -14.01 28.48 6.13
C GLU A 36 -13.90 27.68 7.43
N GLU A 37 -13.04 28.13 8.34
CA GLU A 37 -12.74 27.43 9.60
C GLU A 37 -13.99 26.94 10.38
N ASN A 38 -15.07 27.73 10.36
CA ASN A 38 -16.32 27.37 11.04
C ASN A 38 -17.00 26.13 10.42
N ASP A 39 -16.85 25.91 9.11
CA ASP A 39 -17.38 24.72 8.43
C ASP A 39 -16.67 23.44 8.87
N PHE A 40 -15.36 23.52 9.13
CA PHE A 40 -14.56 22.40 9.63
C PHE A 40 -14.77 22.12 11.12
N ARG A 41 -15.20 23.13 11.88
CA ARG A 41 -15.55 22.98 13.30
C ARG A 41 -16.94 22.40 13.50
N GLY A 42 -17.91 22.94 12.77
CA GLY A 42 -19.33 22.75 13.08
C GLY A 42 -19.64 23.03 14.55
N ASP A 43 -20.75 22.48 15.04
CA ASP A 43 -21.11 22.56 16.46
C ASP A 43 -20.24 21.62 17.32
N LEU A 44 -19.79 20.50 16.74
CA LEU A 44 -19.04 19.45 17.43
C LEU A 44 -17.69 19.94 17.97
N LEU A 45 -16.96 20.74 17.19
CA LEU A 45 -15.61 21.22 17.49
C LEU A 45 -15.54 22.74 17.63
N ALA A 46 -16.66 23.39 17.97
CA ALA A 46 -16.76 24.85 18.10
C ALA A 46 -15.68 25.45 19.03
N LYS A 47 -15.31 24.74 20.10
CA LYS A 47 -14.30 25.16 21.09
C LYS A 47 -12.93 24.51 20.91
N HIS A 48 -12.68 23.86 19.78
CA HIS A 48 -11.39 23.19 19.54
C HIS A 48 -10.23 24.18 19.54
N HIS A 49 -9.10 23.78 20.10
CA HIS A 49 -7.99 24.70 20.40
C HIS A 49 -7.01 24.90 19.23
N LEU A 50 -7.06 24.03 18.22
CA LEU A 50 -6.26 24.13 17.00
C LEU A 50 -7.13 24.56 15.81
N PRO A 51 -6.54 25.18 14.77
CA PRO A 51 -7.19 25.35 13.47
C PRO A 51 -7.54 24.00 12.84
N LEU A 52 -8.72 23.91 12.23
CA LEU A 52 -9.21 22.68 11.58
C LEU A 52 -9.36 22.83 10.06
N LYS A 53 -9.30 24.06 9.52
CA LYS A 53 -9.32 24.29 8.07
C LYS A 53 -8.21 23.49 7.38
N GLY A 54 -8.62 22.70 6.39
CA GLY A 54 -7.73 21.79 5.64
C GLY A 54 -7.85 20.33 6.06
N ASN A 55 -8.45 20.02 7.22
CA ASN A 55 -8.78 18.65 7.59
C ASN A 55 -10.10 18.23 6.92
N ASN A 56 -10.03 17.95 5.61
CA ASN A 56 -11.19 17.65 4.78
C ASN A 56 -12.00 16.46 5.29
N ASP A 57 -11.34 15.47 5.88
CA ASP A 57 -11.94 14.28 6.48
C ASP A 57 -13.02 14.62 7.53
N LEU A 58 -12.85 15.71 8.31
CA LEU A 58 -13.83 16.17 9.31
C LEU A 58 -15.16 16.61 8.70
N LEU A 59 -15.18 17.01 7.43
CA LEU A 59 -16.40 17.48 6.77
C LEU A 59 -17.44 16.36 6.64
N SER A 60 -17.04 15.09 6.74
CA SER A 60 -17.99 13.97 6.86
C SER A 60 -18.85 14.05 8.12
N LEU A 61 -18.34 14.70 9.19
CA LEU A 61 -19.07 14.94 10.44
C LEU A 61 -19.73 16.33 10.45
N THR A 62 -19.01 17.36 10.01
CA THR A 62 -19.44 18.76 10.19
C THR A 62 -20.24 19.33 9.02
N ARG A 63 -19.98 18.86 7.79
CA ARG A 63 -20.68 19.25 6.55
C ARG A 63 -21.07 18.02 5.70
N PRO A 64 -21.83 17.07 6.27
CA PRO A 64 -22.22 15.85 5.57
C PRO A 64 -23.04 16.11 4.31
N ASP A 65 -23.72 17.27 4.25
CA ASP A 65 -24.46 17.74 3.08
C ASP A 65 -23.56 17.96 1.86
N ILE A 66 -22.38 18.55 2.05
CA ILE A 66 -21.40 18.79 0.99
C ILE A 66 -20.80 17.48 0.51
N ILE A 67 -20.35 16.64 1.44
CA ILE A 67 -19.70 15.36 1.08
C ILE A 67 -20.67 14.46 0.31
N TYR A 68 -21.93 14.36 0.77
CA TYR A 68 -22.97 13.64 0.04
C TYR A 68 -23.23 14.22 -1.36
N LYS A 69 -23.30 15.55 -1.49
CA LYS A 69 -23.45 16.24 -2.79
C LYS A 69 -22.30 15.87 -3.74
N ILE A 70 -21.05 15.89 -3.27
CA ILE A 70 -19.88 15.57 -4.10
C ILE A 70 -19.93 14.12 -4.58
N HIS A 71 -20.23 13.16 -3.70
CA HIS A 71 -20.40 11.76 -4.11
C HIS A 71 -21.48 11.60 -5.19
N ARG A 72 -22.64 12.26 -5.02
CA ARG A 72 -23.70 12.23 -6.03
C ARG A 72 -23.22 12.76 -7.38
N LEU A 73 -22.48 13.86 -7.42
CA LEU A 73 -21.98 14.44 -8.67
C LEU A 73 -21.09 13.46 -9.44
N TYR A 74 -20.20 12.73 -8.77
CA TYR A 74 -19.37 11.71 -9.42
C TYR A 74 -20.16 10.47 -9.87
N LEU A 75 -21.11 10.01 -9.06
CA LEU A 75 -21.99 8.91 -9.43
C LEU A 75 -22.87 9.26 -10.65
N GLU A 76 -23.39 10.48 -10.70
CA GLU A 76 -24.18 11.01 -11.82
C GLU A 76 -23.32 11.21 -13.08
N ALA A 77 -22.04 11.58 -12.92
CA ALA A 77 -21.06 11.59 -14.02
C ALA A 77 -20.68 10.19 -14.51
N GLY A 78 -20.98 9.16 -13.72
CA GLY A 78 -20.95 7.78 -14.17
C GLY A 78 -19.93 6.88 -13.48
N SER A 79 -19.33 7.32 -12.37
CA SER A 79 -18.50 6.46 -11.51
C SER A 79 -19.24 5.19 -11.07
N ASP A 80 -18.54 4.07 -11.06
CA ASP A 80 -18.97 2.81 -10.46
C ASP A 80 -18.56 2.69 -9.00
N PHE A 81 -17.39 3.25 -8.67
CA PHE A 81 -16.84 3.33 -7.32
C PHE A 81 -16.79 4.79 -6.87
N ILE A 82 -17.08 5.04 -5.59
CA ILE A 82 -16.75 6.31 -4.93
C ILE A 82 -15.84 6.06 -3.73
N GLU A 83 -14.81 6.86 -3.61
CA GLU A 83 -13.93 6.87 -2.46
C GLU A 83 -14.61 7.54 -1.26
N THR A 84 -14.48 6.97 -0.07
CA THR A 84 -14.87 7.66 1.16
C THR A 84 -13.96 8.86 1.40
N ASN A 85 -14.49 9.94 1.97
CA ASN A 85 -13.70 11.10 2.40
C ASN A 85 -12.93 10.75 3.69
N THR A 86 -11.89 9.93 3.58
CA THR A 86 -11.14 9.31 4.70
C THR A 86 -9.64 9.17 4.44
N PHE A 87 -9.09 9.92 3.49
CA PHE A 87 -7.66 9.85 3.12
C PHE A 87 -6.73 10.02 4.34
N SER A 88 -7.09 10.90 5.27
CA SER A 88 -6.34 11.18 6.51
C SER A 88 -7.06 10.63 7.75
N GLY A 89 -7.93 9.64 7.59
CA GLY A 89 -8.76 9.06 8.64
C GLY A 89 -8.01 8.14 9.63
N THR A 90 -6.74 8.38 9.91
CA THR A 90 -5.95 7.60 10.88
C THR A 90 -5.66 8.41 12.14
N THR A 91 -5.40 7.74 13.26
CA THR A 91 -4.95 8.41 14.50
C THR A 91 -3.64 9.16 14.30
N ILE A 92 -2.75 8.66 13.45
CA ILE A 92 -1.47 9.30 13.11
C ILE A 92 -1.69 10.63 12.38
N ALA A 93 -2.51 10.65 11.34
CA ALA A 93 -2.75 11.88 10.57
C ALA A 93 -3.63 12.88 11.34
N GLN A 94 -4.64 12.40 12.07
CA GLN A 94 -5.53 13.25 12.87
C GLN A 94 -4.84 13.87 14.09
N ALA A 95 -3.67 13.38 14.50
CA ALA A 95 -2.88 13.99 15.58
C ALA A 95 -2.40 15.42 15.24
N ASP A 96 -2.15 15.73 13.96
CA ASP A 96 -1.80 17.10 13.53
C ASP A 96 -2.93 18.11 13.82
N TYR A 97 -4.16 17.61 13.98
CA TYR A 97 -5.36 18.38 14.30
C TYR A 97 -5.90 18.10 15.71
N ALA A 98 -5.22 17.29 16.54
CA ALA A 98 -5.71 16.80 17.84
C ALA A 98 -7.13 16.18 17.78
N CYS A 99 -7.40 15.42 16.72
CA CYS A 99 -8.70 14.80 16.41
C CYS A 99 -8.66 13.27 16.42
N GLU A 100 -7.66 12.65 17.06
CA GLU A 100 -7.47 11.20 17.10
C GLU A 100 -8.69 10.46 17.69
N HIS A 101 -9.33 11.09 18.66
CA HIS A 101 -10.54 10.58 19.32
C HIS A 101 -11.77 10.49 18.41
N LEU A 102 -11.74 11.13 17.23
CA LEU A 102 -12.84 11.11 16.25
C LEU A 102 -12.63 10.10 15.12
N VAL A 103 -11.49 9.41 15.06
CA VAL A 103 -11.12 8.55 13.94
C VAL A 103 -12.20 7.50 13.62
N TYR A 104 -12.75 6.84 14.64
CA TYR A 104 -13.79 5.83 14.41
C TYR A 104 -15.06 6.45 13.80
N ASP A 105 -15.61 7.50 14.43
CA ASP A 105 -16.85 8.14 13.98
C ASP A 105 -16.69 8.80 12.61
N LEU A 106 -15.52 9.41 12.35
CA LEU A 106 -15.18 10.04 11.07
C LEU A 106 -15.26 9.02 9.93
N ASN A 107 -14.55 7.90 10.07
CA ASN A 107 -14.46 6.89 9.00
C ASN A 107 -15.81 6.21 8.78
N ARG A 108 -16.45 5.79 9.87
CA ARG A 108 -17.76 5.16 9.82
C ARG A 108 -18.77 6.09 9.17
N LYS A 109 -18.81 7.37 9.56
CA LYS A 109 -19.78 8.32 9.00
C LYS A 109 -19.52 8.62 7.54
N SER A 110 -18.26 8.74 7.16
CA SER A 110 -17.86 8.93 5.76
C SER A 110 -18.31 7.75 4.88
N ALA A 111 -18.10 6.51 5.33
CA ALA A 111 -18.59 5.32 4.66
C ALA A 111 -20.13 5.26 4.58
N GLU A 112 -20.85 5.60 5.66
CA GLU A 112 -22.32 5.67 5.67
C GLU A 112 -22.85 6.70 4.64
N LEU A 113 -22.19 7.86 4.51
CA LEU A 113 -22.58 8.90 3.55
C LEU A 113 -22.37 8.46 2.10
N ALA A 114 -21.20 7.87 1.81
CA ALA A 114 -20.92 7.28 0.51
C ALA A 114 -21.93 6.17 0.19
N LYS A 115 -22.21 5.28 1.14
CA LYS A 115 -23.17 4.19 0.96
C LYS A 115 -24.57 4.70 0.65
N LYS A 116 -25.01 5.76 1.34
CA LYS A 116 -26.29 6.43 1.07
C LYS A 116 -26.33 6.98 -0.35
N ALA A 117 -25.29 7.68 -0.80
CA ALA A 117 -25.23 8.22 -2.16
C ALA A 117 -25.29 7.11 -3.22
N CYS A 118 -24.52 6.02 -3.03
CA CYS A 118 -24.58 4.84 -3.88
C CYS A 118 -26.00 4.25 -3.97
N GLN A 119 -26.66 4.03 -2.84
CA GLN A 119 -28.00 3.46 -2.78
C GLN A 119 -29.05 4.35 -3.44
N ASP A 120 -28.96 5.67 -3.25
CA ASP A 120 -29.89 6.62 -3.85
C ASP A 120 -29.76 6.60 -5.38
N VAL A 121 -28.53 6.68 -5.92
CA VAL A 121 -28.29 6.64 -7.37
C VAL A 121 -28.57 5.27 -7.97
N GLU A 122 -28.28 4.17 -7.26
CA GLU A 122 -28.62 2.82 -7.70
C GLU A 122 -30.13 2.64 -7.82
N ARG A 123 -30.92 3.18 -6.89
CA ARG A 123 -32.39 3.16 -6.97
C ARG A 123 -32.92 4.01 -8.14
N GLU A 124 -32.25 5.10 -8.47
CA GLU A 124 -32.63 6.00 -9.57
C GLU A 124 -32.25 5.42 -10.95
N THR A 125 -31.12 4.72 -11.05
CA THR A 125 -30.55 4.27 -12.34
C THR A 125 -30.66 2.77 -12.59
N GLY A 126 -30.88 1.96 -11.55
CA GLY A 126 -30.82 0.50 -11.59
C GLY A 126 -29.41 -0.07 -11.71
N ILE A 127 -28.36 0.76 -11.71
CA ILE A 127 -26.97 0.33 -11.84
C ILE A 127 -26.32 0.31 -10.46
N ARG A 128 -25.77 -0.85 -10.07
CA ARG A 128 -25.08 -1.03 -8.80
C ARG A 128 -23.84 -0.15 -8.69
N ARG A 129 -23.64 0.45 -7.52
CA ARG A 129 -22.50 1.31 -7.16
C ARG A 129 -21.81 0.78 -5.91
N TYR A 130 -20.51 1.05 -5.79
CA TYR A 130 -19.67 0.50 -4.72
C TYR A 130 -18.98 1.62 -3.95
N VAL A 131 -18.85 1.42 -2.64
CA VAL A 131 -18.09 2.32 -1.75
C VAL A 131 -16.68 1.76 -1.56
N CYS A 132 -15.67 2.55 -1.92
CA CYS A 132 -14.26 2.29 -1.63
C CYS A 132 -13.88 3.01 -0.33
N GLY A 133 -13.65 2.26 0.73
CA GLY A 133 -13.07 2.76 1.98
C GLY A 133 -11.62 3.18 1.76
N ALA A 134 -11.39 4.46 1.51
CA ALA A 134 -10.08 5.04 1.21
C ALA A 134 -9.18 5.11 2.45
N ILE A 135 -7.98 4.56 2.32
CA ILE A 135 -6.94 4.49 3.36
C ILE A 135 -5.67 5.10 2.76
N GLY A 136 -5.39 6.35 3.12
CA GLY A 136 -4.18 7.05 2.68
C GLY A 136 -2.92 6.65 3.47
N PRO A 137 -1.74 7.12 3.05
CA PRO A 137 -0.44 6.62 3.52
C PRO A 137 0.04 7.18 4.88
N THR A 138 -0.74 8.07 5.51
CA THR A 138 -0.36 8.92 6.68
C THR A 138 0.74 9.95 6.36
N ASN A 139 1.13 10.76 7.35
CA ASN A 139 2.24 11.72 7.26
C ASN A 139 3.58 11.17 7.78
N LYS A 140 3.68 9.87 8.08
CA LYS A 140 4.89 9.20 8.59
C LYS A 140 5.36 8.09 7.66
N THR A 141 6.66 7.82 7.64
CA THR A 141 7.30 6.80 6.78
C THR A 141 8.03 5.75 7.63
N LEU A 142 7.99 4.49 7.20
CA LEU A 142 8.75 3.38 7.80
C LEU A 142 10.05 3.08 7.07
N SER A 143 10.14 3.38 5.78
CA SER A 143 11.32 3.08 4.97
C SER A 143 12.33 4.21 4.95
N ILE A 144 11.88 5.46 5.14
CA ILE A 144 12.71 6.67 5.04
C ILE A 144 12.84 7.35 6.40
N SER A 145 14.05 7.80 6.74
CA SER A 145 14.27 8.61 7.93
C SER A 145 13.81 10.05 7.71
N PRO A 146 13.15 10.67 8.71
CA PRO A 146 12.84 12.10 8.70
C PRO A 146 14.10 12.98 8.86
N SER A 147 15.26 12.40 9.17
CA SER A 147 16.51 13.11 9.44
C SER A 147 17.66 12.52 8.63
N VAL A 148 18.29 13.36 7.81
CA VAL A 148 19.49 12.99 7.03
C VAL A 148 20.67 12.61 7.94
N GLU A 149 20.76 13.22 9.12
CA GLU A 149 21.83 12.96 10.10
C GLU A 149 21.63 11.64 10.87
N LYS A 150 20.41 11.10 10.89
CA LYS A 150 20.06 9.85 11.59
C LYS A 150 19.35 8.88 10.64
N PRO A 151 20.07 8.25 9.70
CA PRO A 151 19.47 7.39 8.68
C PRO A 151 18.74 6.15 9.23
N ASP A 152 19.08 5.70 10.45
CA ASP A 152 18.43 4.57 11.14
C ASP A 152 17.14 4.96 11.89
N PHE A 153 16.88 6.25 12.09
CA PHE A 153 15.75 6.72 12.88
C PHE A 153 14.42 6.69 12.10
N ARG A 154 13.32 6.38 12.79
CA ARG A 154 11.94 6.44 12.26
C ARG A 154 11.02 7.11 13.27
N ASN A 155 10.09 7.92 12.79
CA ASN A 155 9.11 8.65 13.61
C ASN A 155 7.90 7.80 14.03
N VAL A 156 7.79 6.59 13.52
CA VAL A 156 6.69 5.66 13.75
C VAL A 156 7.23 4.23 13.64
N THR A 157 6.59 3.32 14.34
CA THR A 157 6.85 1.88 14.28
C THR A 157 5.83 1.16 13.41
N TYR A 158 6.17 -0.05 12.96
CA TYR A 158 5.27 -0.87 12.15
C TYR A 158 3.95 -1.16 12.90
N GLN A 159 4.04 -1.50 14.19
CA GLN A 159 2.87 -1.82 15.01
C GLN A 159 1.98 -0.60 15.31
N GLU A 160 2.54 0.61 15.44
CA GLU A 160 1.74 1.83 15.53
C GLU A 160 0.91 2.06 14.25
N LEU A 161 1.51 1.83 13.08
CA LEU A 161 0.78 1.89 11.80
C LEU A 161 -0.26 0.79 11.66
N VAL A 162 0.07 -0.46 12.03
CA VAL A 162 -0.90 -1.57 12.05
C VAL A 162 -2.11 -1.21 12.92
N THR A 163 -1.88 -0.64 14.10
CA THR A 163 -2.95 -0.21 15.00
C THR A 163 -3.80 0.89 14.38
N ALA A 164 -3.17 1.94 13.83
CA ALA A 164 -3.87 3.07 13.23
C ALA A 164 -4.70 2.66 12.00
N TYR A 165 -4.13 1.85 11.10
CA TYR A 165 -4.83 1.32 9.95
C TYR A 165 -5.94 0.34 10.33
N GLY A 166 -5.72 -0.51 11.34
CA GLY A 166 -6.73 -1.44 11.83
C GLY A 166 -7.97 -0.71 12.36
N GLN A 167 -7.77 0.35 13.15
CA GLN A 167 -8.85 1.19 13.66
C GLN A 167 -9.65 1.85 12.52
N GLN A 168 -8.95 2.38 11.51
CA GLN A 168 -9.58 2.96 10.34
C GLN A 168 -10.37 1.92 9.52
N ALA A 169 -9.74 0.81 9.16
CA ALA A 169 -10.33 -0.24 8.35
C ALA A 169 -11.58 -0.83 9.03
N ARG A 170 -11.52 -1.07 10.35
CA ARG A 170 -12.68 -1.51 11.14
C ARG A 170 -13.86 -0.55 11.01
N ALA A 171 -13.61 0.75 11.21
CA ALA A 171 -14.64 1.77 11.14
C ALA A 171 -15.25 1.90 9.73
N LEU A 172 -14.44 1.77 8.68
CA LEU A 172 -14.90 1.76 7.28
C LEU A 172 -15.81 0.56 7.00
N LEU A 173 -15.43 -0.64 7.46
CA LEU A 173 -16.24 -1.86 7.32
C LEU A 173 -17.57 -1.73 8.08
N ASP A 174 -17.54 -1.19 9.31
CA ASP A 174 -18.74 -0.94 10.11
C ASP A 174 -19.68 0.11 9.49
N GLY A 175 -19.12 1.04 8.70
CA GLY A 175 -19.89 2.01 7.92
C GLY A 175 -20.42 1.47 6.59
N GLY A 176 -20.08 0.23 6.22
CA GLY A 176 -20.61 -0.45 5.04
C GLY A 176 -19.80 -0.23 3.75
N ALA A 177 -18.48 -0.03 3.86
CA ALA A 177 -17.59 -0.04 2.71
C ALA A 177 -17.65 -1.39 1.96
N ASP A 178 -17.78 -1.35 0.64
CA ASP A 178 -17.85 -2.55 -0.21
C ASP A 178 -16.45 -3.05 -0.62
N VAL A 179 -15.46 -2.16 -0.60
CA VAL A 179 -14.05 -2.38 -0.95
C VAL A 179 -13.19 -1.58 0.02
N LEU A 180 -12.02 -2.09 0.43
CA LEU A 180 -10.99 -1.29 1.10
C LEU A 180 -9.92 -0.89 0.09
N LEU A 181 -9.59 0.40 0.00
CA LEU A 181 -8.61 0.94 -0.95
C LEU A 181 -7.43 1.51 -0.17
N VAL A 182 -6.29 0.82 -0.22
CA VAL A 182 -5.01 1.36 0.27
C VAL A 182 -4.35 2.12 -0.87
N GLU A 183 -4.29 3.44 -0.78
CA GLU A 183 -3.94 4.29 -1.92
C GLU A 183 -2.83 5.31 -1.64
N THR A 184 -2.36 5.92 -2.73
CA THR A 184 -1.28 6.92 -2.71
C THR A 184 -0.05 6.42 -1.97
N VAL A 185 0.27 5.14 -2.16
CA VAL A 185 1.35 4.49 -1.43
C VAL A 185 2.70 4.99 -1.98
N PHE A 186 3.31 5.90 -1.23
CA PHE A 186 4.68 6.36 -1.47
C PHE A 186 5.74 5.51 -0.73
N ASP A 187 5.32 4.76 0.30
CA ASP A 187 6.17 3.88 1.11
C ASP A 187 5.55 2.49 1.24
N SER A 188 6.17 1.49 0.61
CA SER A 188 5.67 0.12 0.58
C SER A 188 5.61 -0.53 1.97
N ALA A 189 6.46 -0.12 2.91
CA ALA A 189 6.39 -0.63 4.28
C ALA A 189 5.11 -0.17 5.00
N ASN A 190 4.63 1.05 4.74
CA ASN A 190 3.35 1.54 5.26
C ASN A 190 2.19 0.71 4.68
N ALA A 191 2.20 0.45 3.38
CA ALA A 191 1.19 -0.42 2.75
C ALA A 191 1.22 -1.84 3.30
N LYS A 192 2.41 -2.41 3.55
CA LYS A 192 2.53 -3.71 4.23
C LYS A 192 1.87 -3.68 5.61
N ALA A 193 2.04 -2.61 6.40
CA ALA A 193 1.37 -2.46 7.70
C ALA A 193 -0.16 -2.36 7.57
N ALA A 194 -0.67 -1.59 6.60
CA ALA A 194 -2.10 -1.49 6.32
C ALA A 194 -2.69 -2.85 5.92
N LEU A 195 -2.04 -3.56 5.00
CA LEU A 195 -2.45 -4.88 4.54
C LEU A 195 -2.39 -5.91 5.67
N PHE A 196 -1.37 -5.86 6.53
CA PHE A 196 -1.28 -6.71 7.72
C PHE A 196 -2.48 -6.48 8.65
N ALA A 197 -2.83 -5.22 8.92
CA ALA A 197 -3.99 -4.88 9.75
C ALA A 197 -5.30 -5.40 9.15
N ILE A 198 -5.52 -5.18 7.85
CA ILE A 198 -6.71 -5.65 7.12
C ILE A 198 -6.81 -7.18 7.16
N ARG A 199 -5.69 -7.88 6.90
CA ARG A 199 -5.66 -9.35 6.96
C ARG A 199 -5.99 -9.87 8.36
N THR A 200 -5.46 -9.26 9.40
CA THR A 200 -5.75 -9.59 10.80
C THR A 200 -7.24 -9.46 11.11
N ILE A 201 -7.88 -8.36 10.71
CA ILE A 201 -9.33 -8.15 10.91
C ILE A 201 -10.15 -9.27 10.27
N PHE A 202 -9.86 -9.62 9.01
CA PHE A 202 -10.58 -10.67 8.30
C PHE A 202 -10.37 -12.07 8.91
N GLU A 203 -9.19 -12.35 9.43
CA GLU A 203 -8.82 -13.66 9.96
C GLU A 203 -9.25 -13.87 11.42
N GLU A 204 -9.20 -12.83 12.24
CA GLU A 204 -9.31 -12.95 13.70
C GLU A 204 -10.63 -12.37 14.25
N GLU A 205 -11.21 -11.36 13.60
CA GLU A 205 -12.43 -10.69 14.10
C GLU A 205 -13.73 -11.26 13.51
N GLY A 206 -13.65 -12.25 12.62
CA GLY A 206 -14.82 -12.90 12.01
C GLY A 206 -15.61 -11.99 11.07
N VAL A 207 -15.01 -10.90 10.59
CA VAL A 207 -15.61 -9.99 9.61
C VAL A 207 -15.58 -10.64 8.22
N PRO A 208 -16.65 -10.51 7.41
CA PRO A 208 -16.59 -10.90 6.01
C PRO A 208 -15.45 -10.20 5.28
N GLU A 209 -14.71 -10.96 4.47
CA GLU A 209 -13.70 -10.41 3.59
C GLU A 209 -14.39 -9.64 2.46
N VAL A 210 -14.00 -8.38 2.28
CA VAL A 210 -14.31 -7.52 1.13
C VAL A 210 -13.10 -7.42 0.20
N PRO A 211 -13.26 -7.08 -1.09
CA PRO A 211 -12.13 -6.82 -1.97
C PRO A 211 -11.21 -5.74 -1.41
N VAL A 212 -9.90 -5.93 -1.60
CA VAL A 212 -8.87 -4.94 -1.28
C VAL A 212 -8.29 -4.42 -2.59
N PHE A 213 -8.31 -3.11 -2.79
CA PHE A 213 -7.60 -2.43 -3.87
C PHE A 213 -6.32 -1.80 -3.31
N LEU A 214 -5.28 -1.76 -4.13
CA LEU A 214 -3.98 -1.23 -3.75
C LEU A 214 -3.42 -0.32 -4.84
N SER A 215 -3.16 0.93 -4.53
CA SER A 215 -2.62 1.90 -5.47
C SER A 215 -1.34 2.54 -4.98
N GLY A 216 -0.26 2.36 -5.74
CA GLY A 216 1.03 3.00 -5.51
C GLY A 216 1.12 4.39 -6.13
N THR A 217 2.13 5.14 -5.72
CA THR A 217 2.46 6.43 -6.35
C THR A 217 3.93 6.45 -6.76
N ILE A 218 4.14 6.57 -8.08
CA ILE A 218 5.45 6.82 -8.67
C ILE A 218 5.66 8.33 -8.71
N VAL A 219 6.75 8.80 -8.12
CA VAL A 219 6.93 10.24 -7.87
C VAL A 219 7.53 11.01 -9.05
N ASP A 220 8.22 10.33 -9.96
CA ASP A 220 8.85 10.92 -11.13
C ASP A 220 9.08 9.89 -12.26
N LEU A 221 9.71 10.35 -13.35
CA LEU A 221 9.99 9.53 -14.53
C LEU A 221 11.06 8.45 -14.30
N SER A 222 11.67 8.34 -13.11
CA SER A 222 12.55 7.21 -12.77
C SER A 222 11.78 5.90 -12.59
N GLY A 223 10.45 5.97 -12.44
CA GLY A 223 9.60 4.78 -12.26
C GLY A 223 9.64 4.20 -10.86
N ARG A 224 10.02 5.00 -9.86
CA ARG A 224 10.15 4.56 -8.47
C ARG A 224 9.18 5.28 -7.53
N THR A 225 8.76 4.58 -6.48
CA THR A 225 8.09 5.18 -5.33
C THR A 225 9.04 6.14 -4.59
N LEU A 226 8.51 6.93 -3.66
CA LEU A 226 9.36 7.76 -2.80
C LEU A 226 10.38 6.91 -2.01
N SER A 227 9.97 5.71 -1.59
CA SER A 227 10.85 4.72 -0.94
C SER A 227 11.83 4.00 -1.88
N GLY A 228 11.86 4.38 -3.17
CA GLY A 228 12.83 3.92 -4.16
C GLY A 228 12.48 2.61 -4.86
N GLN A 229 11.29 2.06 -4.64
CA GLN A 229 10.91 0.75 -5.16
C GLN A 229 10.29 0.85 -6.57
N THR A 230 10.57 -0.11 -7.46
CA THR A 230 9.89 -0.19 -8.77
C THR A 230 8.46 -0.73 -8.63
N GLY A 231 7.62 -0.52 -9.64
CA GLY A 231 6.24 -1.02 -9.64
C GLY A 231 6.13 -2.54 -9.46
N GLU A 232 6.99 -3.32 -10.12
CA GLU A 232 7.01 -4.78 -10.00
C GLU A 232 7.46 -5.23 -8.60
N ALA A 233 8.48 -4.59 -8.05
CA ALA A 233 8.95 -4.88 -6.70
C ALA A 233 7.87 -4.54 -5.65
N PHE A 234 7.11 -3.46 -5.85
CA PHE A 234 5.95 -3.09 -5.04
C PHE A 234 4.86 -4.18 -5.08
N LEU A 235 4.54 -4.72 -6.26
CA LEU A 235 3.58 -5.83 -6.41
C LEU A 235 4.05 -7.09 -5.66
N ILE A 236 5.34 -7.41 -5.71
CA ILE A 236 5.90 -8.55 -4.95
C ILE A 236 5.82 -8.29 -3.44
N SER A 237 6.22 -7.09 -2.99
CA SER A 237 6.26 -6.69 -1.58
C SER A 237 4.90 -6.67 -0.88
N THR A 238 3.81 -6.58 -1.64
CA THR A 238 2.46 -6.41 -1.12
C THR A 238 1.53 -7.59 -1.42
N LYS A 239 2.06 -8.66 -2.03
CA LYS A 239 1.28 -9.84 -2.47
C LYS A 239 0.50 -10.51 -1.34
N GLN A 240 0.95 -10.41 -0.09
CA GLN A 240 0.23 -10.92 1.09
C GLN A 240 -1.13 -10.25 1.33
N GLY A 241 -1.31 -9.03 0.81
CA GLY A 241 -2.57 -8.32 0.87
C GLY A 241 -3.69 -8.97 0.04
N ARG A 242 -3.34 -9.83 -0.93
CA ARG A 242 -4.28 -10.48 -1.86
C ARG A 242 -5.23 -9.46 -2.52
N ALA A 243 -4.65 -8.35 -2.97
CA ALA A 243 -5.40 -7.28 -3.62
C ALA A 243 -6.11 -7.81 -4.87
N THR A 244 -7.36 -7.40 -5.06
CA THR A 244 -8.18 -7.74 -6.23
C THR A 244 -7.87 -6.83 -7.42
N ALA A 245 -7.50 -5.58 -7.14
CA ALA A 245 -6.98 -4.64 -8.11
C ALA A 245 -5.72 -3.96 -7.57
N VAL A 246 -4.74 -3.76 -8.45
CA VAL A 246 -3.48 -3.09 -8.14
C VAL A 246 -3.18 -2.05 -9.21
N GLY A 247 -2.49 -0.97 -8.87
CA GLY A 247 -2.05 -0.02 -9.89
C GLY A 247 -1.51 1.27 -9.31
N LEU A 248 -1.76 2.38 -9.99
CA LEU A 248 -1.14 3.67 -9.68
C LEU A 248 -2.12 4.83 -9.68
N ASN A 249 -1.82 5.80 -8.82
CA ASN A 249 -2.54 7.06 -8.75
C ASN A 249 -1.65 8.24 -8.33
N CYS A 250 -2.16 9.43 -8.61
CA CYS A 250 -1.54 10.71 -8.24
C CYS A 250 -0.13 10.91 -8.85
N ALA A 251 0.54 11.99 -8.42
CA ALA A 251 1.86 12.51 -8.81
C ALA A 251 2.08 12.81 -10.30
N LEU A 252 1.70 11.91 -11.18
CA LEU A 252 1.89 11.97 -12.62
C LEU A 252 0.55 12.18 -13.34
N GLY A 253 0.61 12.82 -14.51
CA GLY A 253 -0.47 12.80 -15.48
C GLY A 253 -0.54 11.44 -16.19
N ALA A 254 -1.58 11.24 -17.02
CA ALA A 254 -1.77 9.98 -17.73
C ALA A 254 -0.56 9.64 -18.62
N ASN A 255 -0.05 10.60 -19.41
CA ASN A 255 1.04 10.35 -20.35
C ASN A 255 2.33 9.86 -19.66
N GLU A 256 2.70 10.49 -18.54
CA GLU A 256 3.89 10.12 -17.77
C GLU A 256 3.71 8.78 -17.03
N MET A 257 2.48 8.45 -16.61
CA MET A 257 2.19 7.23 -15.86
C MET A 257 2.13 5.97 -16.76
N ARG A 258 1.91 6.13 -18.07
CA ARG A 258 1.74 5.05 -19.05
C ARG A 258 2.78 3.92 -18.96
N PRO A 259 4.09 4.17 -19.07
CA PRO A 259 5.08 3.10 -19.08
C PRO A 259 5.06 2.25 -17.80
N PHE A 260 4.71 2.86 -16.67
CA PHE A 260 4.68 2.19 -15.38
C PHE A 260 3.43 1.32 -15.23
N ILE A 261 2.28 1.78 -15.73
CA ILE A 261 1.06 0.97 -15.81
C ILE A 261 1.28 -0.22 -16.75
N GLU A 262 1.93 -0.02 -17.90
CA GLU A 262 2.25 -1.11 -18.83
C GLU A 262 3.16 -2.17 -18.18
N ALA A 263 4.20 -1.74 -17.45
CA ALA A 263 5.06 -2.66 -16.71
C ALA A 263 4.29 -3.47 -15.66
N MET A 264 3.44 -2.81 -14.86
CA MET A 264 2.60 -3.49 -13.86
C MET A 264 1.57 -4.42 -14.50
N ALA A 265 0.90 -3.99 -15.57
CA ALA A 265 -0.07 -4.77 -16.31
C ALA A 265 0.52 -6.05 -16.90
N ASN A 266 1.79 -6.02 -17.31
CA ASN A 266 2.50 -7.18 -17.81
C ASN A 266 3.03 -8.10 -16.70
N PHE A 267 3.02 -7.66 -15.43
CA PHE A 267 3.63 -8.37 -14.30
C PHE A 267 2.63 -9.11 -13.39
N THR A 268 1.34 -8.75 -13.41
CA THR A 268 0.33 -9.34 -12.49
C THR A 268 -0.87 -9.94 -13.21
N SER A 269 -1.50 -10.94 -12.60
CA SER A 269 -2.81 -11.48 -12.98
C SER A 269 -3.98 -10.72 -12.34
N ASP A 270 -3.71 -9.76 -11.46
CA ASP A 270 -4.73 -8.94 -10.80
C ASP A 270 -5.29 -7.88 -11.76
N LEU A 271 -6.43 -7.29 -11.41
CA LEU A 271 -7.00 -6.18 -12.17
C LEU A 271 -6.10 -4.95 -12.07
N ILE A 272 -6.01 -4.16 -13.13
CA ILE A 272 -5.26 -2.89 -13.11
C ILE A 272 -6.19 -1.70 -12.88
N ILE A 273 -5.90 -0.92 -11.84
CA ILE A 273 -6.56 0.35 -11.53
C ILE A 273 -5.61 1.53 -11.81
N CYS A 274 -6.08 2.55 -12.53
CA CYS A 274 -5.26 3.72 -12.88
C CYS A 274 -6.07 5.01 -12.79
N TYR A 275 -5.65 5.93 -11.93
CA TYR A 275 -6.35 7.21 -11.74
C TYR A 275 -5.34 8.36 -11.58
N PRO A 276 -4.79 8.87 -12.71
CA PRO A 276 -3.77 9.90 -12.70
C PRO A 276 -4.33 11.28 -12.32
N ASN A 277 -3.44 12.24 -12.12
CA ASN A 277 -3.82 13.64 -11.99
C ASN A 277 -4.31 14.22 -13.33
N ALA A 278 -5.03 15.34 -13.28
CA ALA A 278 -5.34 16.15 -14.45
C ALA A 278 -4.10 16.92 -14.93
N GLY A 279 -3.11 16.19 -15.43
CA GLY A 279 -1.77 16.67 -15.76
C GLY A 279 -0.89 16.93 -14.53
N LEU A 280 0.28 17.52 -14.78
CA LEU A 280 1.19 17.96 -13.72
C LEU A 280 0.70 19.29 -13.11
N PRO A 281 0.94 19.53 -11.81
CA PRO A 281 0.54 20.78 -11.17
C PRO A 281 1.29 21.97 -11.78
N ASN A 282 0.57 23.06 -12.03
CA ASN A 282 1.13 24.30 -12.53
C ASN A 282 1.86 25.09 -11.41
N ALA A 283 2.47 26.23 -11.77
CA ALA A 283 3.24 27.04 -10.82
C ALA A 283 2.44 27.58 -9.63
N LEU A 284 1.10 27.57 -9.71
CA LEU A 284 0.18 27.99 -8.65
C LEU A 284 -0.40 26.79 -7.87
N GLY A 285 0.04 25.56 -8.16
CA GLY A 285 -0.47 24.33 -7.57
C GLY A 285 -1.84 23.88 -8.12
N GLY A 286 -2.32 24.51 -9.19
CA GLY A 286 -3.54 24.11 -9.90
C GLY A 286 -3.27 23.08 -11.00
N TYR A 287 -4.34 22.56 -11.61
CA TYR A 287 -4.29 21.57 -12.68
C TYR A 287 -5.02 22.13 -13.91
N ASP A 288 -4.34 22.14 -15.05
CA ASP A 288 -4.80 22.82 -16.27
C ASP A 288 -5.27 21.83 -17.36
N GLU A 289 -5.08 20.52 -17.17
CA GLU A 289 -5.54 19.53 -18.15
C GLU A 289 -7.06 19.49 -18.20
N MET A 290 -7.59 19.50 -19.42
CA MET A 290 -9.04 19.54 -19.67
C MET A 290 -9.62 18.11 -19.73
N PRO A 291 -10.92 17.93 -19.44
CA PRO A 291 -11.60 16.64 -19.51
C PRO A 291 -11.33 15.84 -20.78
N ASP A 292 -11.42 16.47 -21.95
CA ASP A 292 -11.25 15.80 -23.24
C ASP A 292 -9.81 15.29 -23.45
N THR A 293 -8.81 16.05 -22.98
CA THR A 293 -7.38 15.69 -23.10
C THR A 293 -7.03 14.50 -22.21
N MET A 294 -7.52 14.50 -20.96
CA MET A 294 -7.36 13.37 -20.05
C MET A 294 -8.10 12.13 -20.60
N ALA A 295 -9.31 12.31 -21.11
CA ALA A 295 -10.12 11.24 -21.69
C ALA A 295 -9.46 10.59 -22.90
N GLU A 296 -8.82 11.37 -23.79
CA GLU A 296 -8.06 10.83 -24.92
C GLU A 296 -6.87 9.98 -24.45
N SER A 297 -6.16 10.42 -23.42
CA SER A 297 -5.03 9.67 -22.86
C SER A 297 -5.46 8.35 -22.23
N ILE A 298 -6.55 8.36 -21.46
CA ILE A 298 -7.10 7.15 -20.83
C ILE A 298 -7.72 6.19 -21.86
N LYS A 299 -8.36 6.74 -22.90
CA LYS A 299 -8.85 5.94 -24.04
C LYS A 299 -7.70 5.16 -24.68
N HIS A 300 -6.55 5.77 -24.88
CA HIS A 300 -5.36 5.09 -25.43
C HIS A 300 -4.91 3.92 -24.54
N PHE A 301 -5.01 4.05 -23.21
CA PHE A 301 -4.69 2.95 -22.28
C PHE A 301 -5.68 1.80 -22.42
N ALA A 302 -6.97 2.13 -22.55
CA ALA A 302 -8.04 1.17 -22.76
C ALA A 302 -7.88 0.42 -24.09
N GLU A 303 -7.62 1.11 -25.20
CA GLU A 303 -7.41 0.51 -26.53
C GLU A 303 -6.21 -0.43 -26.57
N GLN A 304 -5.19 -0.16 -25.75
CA GLN A 304 -4.01 -1.01 -25.58
C GLN A 304 -4.22 -2.16 -24.60
N GLY A 305 -5.40 -2.27 -23.97
CA GLY A 305 -5.70 -3.33 -23.02
C GLY A 305 -4.85 -3.26 -21.75
N LEU A 306 -4.53 -2.05 -21.27
CA LEU A 306 -3.67 -1.86 -20.09
C LEU A 306 -4.44 -1.80 -18.76
N VAL A 307 -5.72 -1.44 -18.80
CA VAL A 307 -6.50 -1.07 -17.61
C VAL A 307 -7.83 -1.82 -17.50
N ASN A 308 -8.29 -2.02 -16.26
CA ASN A 308 -9.59 -2.59 -15.93
C ASN A 308 -10.48 -1.57 -15.22
N ILE A 309 -9.87 -0.71 -14.39
CA ILE A 309 -10.54 0.34 -13.62
C ILE A 309 -9.79 1.65 -13.88
N VAL A 310 -10.52 2.72 -14.19
CA VAL A 310 -9.93 4.05 -14.45
C VAL A 310 -10.65 5.14 -13.66
N GLY A 311 -9.97 6.23 -13.35
CA GLY A 311 -10.59 7.38 -12.68
C GLY A 311 -9.68 8.59 -12.65
N GLY A 312 -9.85 9.44 -11.64
CA GLY A 312 -9.06 10.65 -11.51
C GLY A 312 -8.55 10.90 -10.11
N CYS A 313 -7.36 11.51 -9.99
CA CYS A 313 -6.85 12.01 -8.72
C CYS A 313 -6.86 13.55 -8.72
N CYS A 314 -5.81 14.21 -8.24
CA CYS A 314 -5.79 15.66 -8.06
C CYS A 314 -6.11 16.43 -9.35
N GLY A 315 -6.96 17.45 -9.24
CA GLY A 315 -7.39 18.30 -10.35
C GLY A 315 -8.61 17.79 -11.11
N THR A 316 -8.96 16.51 -10.97
CA THR A 316 -10.07 15.91 -11.72
C THR A 316 -11.43 16.26 -11.14
N THR A 317 -12.44 16.30 -12.01
CA THR A 317 -13.81 16.73 -11.70
C THR A 317 -14.82 15.71 -12.25
N PRO A 318 -16.12 15.81 -11.90
CA PRO A 318 -17.16 15.01 -12.53
C PRO A 318 -17.14 15.09 -14.06
N ASP A 319 -16.80 16.23 -14.64
CA ASP A 319 -16.68 16.39 -16.11
C ASP A 319 -15.59 15.50 -16.70
N HIS A 320 -14.47 15.32 -15.98
CA HIS A 320 -13.39 14.41 -16.40
C HIS A 320 -13.87 12.96 -16.39
N ILE A 321 -14.58 12.54 -15.34
CA ILE A 321 -15.13 11.18 -15.25
C ILE A 321 -16.12 10.92 -16.40
N SER A 322 -17.02 11.87 -16.66
CA SER A 322 -17.99 11.77 -17.75
C SER A 322 -17.32 11.66 -19.11
N ALA A 323 -16.31 12.50 -19.38
CA ALA A 323 -15.54 12.46 -20.63
C ALA A 323 -14.79 11.13 -20.80
N MET A 324 -14.12 10.63 -19.75
CA MET A 324 -13.44 9.33 -19.77
C MET A 324 -14.41 8.18 -20.03
N LYS A 325 -15.59 8.21 -19.41
CA LYS A 325 -16.63 7.20 -19.59
C LYS A 325 -17.14 7.15 -21.02
N ILE A 326 -17.39 8.30 -21.62
CA ILE A 326 -17.80 8.40 -23.03
C ILE A 326 -16.68 7.91 -23.95
N ALA A 327 -15.43 8.30 -23.68
CA ALA A 327 -14.29 7.95 -24.52
C ALA A 327 -13.95 6.44 -24.51
N CYS A 328 -14.19 5.76 -23.39
CA CYS A 328 -13.92 4.33 -23.21
C CYS A 328 -15.12 3.43 -23.50
N ASP A 329 -16.28 3.98 -23.87
CA ASP A 329 -17.48 3.19 -24.15
C ASP A 329 -17.25 2.20 -25.31
N GLY A 330 -17.67 0.95 -25.12
CA GLY A 330 -17.48 -0.13 -26.10
C GLY A 330 -16.05 -0.68 -26.23
N ILE A 331 -15.07 -0.20 -25.46
CA ILE A 331 -13.70 -0.73 -25.47
C ILE A 331 -13.61 -1.93 -24.52
N ALA A 332 -12.99 -3.02 -24.97
CA ALA A 332 -12.78 -4.21 -24.16
C ALA A 332 -11.78 -3.93 -23.02
N PRO A 333 -12.05 -4.40 -21.79
CA PRO A 333 -11.10 -4.25 -20.68
C PRO A 333 -9.85 -5.13 -20.90
N ARG A 334 -8.78 -4.82 -20.15
CA ARG A 334 -7.57 -5.67 -20.10
C ARG A 334 -7.92 -7.11 -19.73
N GLU A 335 -7.42 -8.07 -20.50
CA GLU A 335 -7.43 -9.49 -20.11
C GLU A 335 -6.16 -9.80 -19.28
N PRO A 336 -6.30 -10.16 -17.98
CA PRO A 336 -5.12 -10.44 -17.18
C PRO A 336 -4.37 -11.68 -17.66
N PRO A 337 -3.03 -11.65 -17.72
CA PRO A 337 -2.23 -12.81 -18.10
C PRO A 337 -2.44 -13.96 -17.12
N LYS A 338 -2.72 -15.14 -17.66
CA LYS A 338 -2.95 -16.37 -16.87
C LYS A 338 -1.62 -16.98 -16.46
N ASN A 339 -1.58 -17.54 -15.25
CA ASN A 339 -0.45 -18.34 -14.72
C ASN A 339 0.88 -17.58 -14.65
N ILE A 340 0.84 -16.24 -14.57
CA ILE A 340 2.05 -15.45 -14.44
C ILE A 340 2.73 -15.74 -13.10
N HIS A 341 3.99 -16.14 -13.15
CA HIS A 341 4.81 -16.49 -11.98
C HIS A 341 4.24 -17.62 -11.09
N GLU A 342 3.38 -18.52 -11.61
CA GLU A 342 2.75 -19.59 -10.82
C GLU A 342 3.79 -20.51 -10.15
N ASP A 343 4.83 -20.91 -10.89
CA ASP A 343 5.90 -21.80 -10.42
C ASP A 343 7.17 -21.05 -9.98
N SER A 344 7.04 -19.77 -9.62
CA SER A 344 8.19 -18.92 -9.26
C SER A 344 8.17 -18.49 -7.80
N MET A 345 9.32 -18.54 -7.14
CA MET A 345 9.53 -17.81 -5.89
C MET A 345 9.79 -16.33 -6.19
N LEU A 346 8.92 -15.47 -5.68
CA LEU A 346 9.01 -14.02 -5.81
C LEU A 346 9.58 -13.42 -4.53
N LEU A 347 10.66 -12.65 -4.67
CA LEU A 347 11.33 -11.86 -3.64
C LEU A 347 11.50 -10.42 -4.15
N SER A 348 11.76 -9.48 -3.25
CA SER A 348 12.08 -8.11 -3.65
C SER A 348 12.97 -7.40 -2.64
N GLY A 349 13.85 -6.56 -3.16
CA GLY A 349 14.38 -5.39 -2.45
C GLY A 349 13.66 -4.14 -2.97
N LEU A 350 14.44 -3.16 -3.44
CA LEU A 350 13.92 -2.07 -4.29
C LEU A 350 13.56 -2.54 -5.71
N GLU A 351 14.11 -3.68 -6.14
CA GLU A 351 13.89 -4.29 -7.44
C GLU A 351 13.34 -5.72 -7.29
N PRO A 352 12.61 -6.23 -8.29
CA PRO A 352 12.03 -7.57 -8.24
C PRO A 352 13.11 -8.64 -8.42
N MET A 353 12.96 -9.76 -7.71
CA MET A 353 13.76 -10.95 -7.93
C MET A 353 12.83 -12.15 -8.10
N ILE A 354 12.90 -12.77 -9.28
CA ILE A 354 12.10 -13.94 -9.65
C ILE A 354 13.03 -15.14 -9.72
N VAL A 355 12.72 -16.18 -8.95
CA VAL A 355 13.44 -17.45 -8.96
C VAL A 355 12.50 -18.52 -9.49
N ASN A 356 12.83 -19.10 -10.65
CA ASN A 356 12.04 -20.09 -11.36
C ASN A 356 12.92 -21.24 -11.89
N GLU A 357 12.34 -22.18 -12.63
CA GLU A 357 13.05 -23.35 -13.18
C GLU A 357 14.24 -23.01 -14.09
N PHE A 358 14.26 -21.83 -14.71
CA PHE A 358 15.34 -21.35 -15.58
C PHE A 358 16.39 -20.54 -14.83
N THR A 359 16.15 -20.24 -13.56
CA THR A 359 17.08 -19.48 -12.73
C THR A 359 18.22 -20.40 -12.31
N ASN A 360 19.46 -19.94 -12.51
CA ASN A 360 20.64 -20.63 -12.04
C ASN A 360 20.71 -20.64 -10.50
N PHE A 361 21.81 -21.16 -9.94
CA PHE A 361 22.05 -21.14 -8.51
C PHE A 361 21.98 -19.71 -7.94
N VAL A 362 21.12 -19.51 -6.94
CA VAL A 362 20.94 -18.23 -6.25
C VAL A 362 21.95 -18.12 -5.12
N ASN A 363 22.86 -17.14 -5.22
CA ASN A 363 23.86 -16.90 -4.18
C ASN A 363 23.30 -16.01 -3.07
N ILE A 364 23.28 -16.53 -1.84
CA ILE A 364 22.95 -15.79 -0.62
C ILE A 364 24.26 -15.41 0.09
N GLY A 365 24.50 -14.11 0.29
CA GLY A 365 25.71 -13.59 0.93
C GLY A 365 25.72 -13.78 2.44
N GLU A 366 26.60 -14.64 2.95
CA GLU A 366 26.70 -15.07 4.36
C GLU A 366 27.47 -14.12 5.31
N ARG A 367 28.16 -13.08 4.79
CA ARG A 367 29.16 -12.34 5.59
C ARG A 367 28.58 -11.29 6.54
N CYS A 368 27.29 -10.96 6.41
CA CYS A 368 26.57 -10.05 7.32
C CYS A 368 25.99 -10.82 8.52
N ASN A 369 26.81 -11.71 9.09
CA ASN A 369 26.42 -12.62 10.15
C ASN A 369 27.36 -12.44 11.35
N VAL A 370 26.82 -12.02 12.50
CA VAL A 370 27.62 -11.78 13.72
C VAL A 370 28.25 -13.06 14.26
N ALA A 371 27.57 -14.20 14.17
CA ALA A 371 28.10 -15.49 14.60
C ALA A 371 29.16 -16.06 13.62
N GLY A 372 28.97 -15.88 12.32
CA GLY A 372 29.79 -16.47 11.25
C GLY A 372 30.98 -15.60 10.79
N SER A 373 30.92 -14.28 10.95
CA SER A 373 31.91 -13.34 10.42
C SER A 373 32.57 -12.52 11.53
N ARG A 374 33.81 -12.89 11.91
CA ARG A 374 34.61 -12.14 12.91
C ARG A 374 34.74 -10.66 12.58
N ARG A 375 34.88 -10.32 11.29
CA ARG A 375 34.97 -8.92 10.85
C ARG A 375 33.65 -8.21 11.13
N PHE A 376 32.52 -8.77 10.70
CA PHE A 376 31.21 -8.15 10.88
C PHE A 376 30.83 -8.02 12.36
N CYS A 377 31.04 -9.08 13.15
CA CYS A 377 30.86 -9.08 14.60
C CYS A 377 31.58 -7.90 15.28
N ASN A 378 32.86 -7.69 14.95
CA ASN A 378 33.65 -6.58 15.49
C ASN A 378 33.10 -5.21 15.06
N LEU A 379 32.60 -5.08 13.83
CA LEU A 379 32.05 -3.81 13.36
C LEU A 379 30.76 -3.47 14.09
N ILE A 380 29.84 -4.44 14.23
CA ILE A 380 28.57 -4.25 14.94
C ILE A 380 28.80 -3.94 16.42
N LYS A 381 29.65 -4.72 17.12
CA LYS A 381 29.96 -4.49 18.54
C LYS A 381 30.61 -3.14 18.83
N ASN A 382 31.34 -2.58 17.87
CA ASN A 382 31.97 -1.26 17.98
C ASN A 382 31.14 -0.14 17.33
N GLU A 383 29.88 -0.42 16.96
CA GLU A 383 28.96 0.52 16.32
C GLU A 383 29.49 1.17 15.02
N LYS A 384 30.37 0.46 14.30
CA LYS A 384 30.95 0.90 13.02
C LYS A 384 30.04 0.52 11.86
N TYR A 385 28.83 1.08 11.85
CA TYR A 385 27.78 0.69 10.90
C TYR A 385 28.12 1.02 9.44
N ASP A 386 28.81 2.13 9.15
CA ASP A 386 29.23 2.46 7.78
C ASP A 386 30.18 1.40 7.19
N GLU A 387 31.14 0.94 8.01
CA GLU A 387 32.03 -0.15 7.63
C GLU A 387 31.27 -1.48 7.49
N ALA A 388 30.22 -1.69 8.28
CA ALA A 388 29.37 -2.88 8.20
C ALA A 388 28.51 -2.87 6.91
N LEU A 389 27.99 -1.72 6.50
CA LEU A 389 27.30 -1.55 5.21
C LEU A 389 28.24 -1.84 4.03
N ASN A 390 29.51 -1.46 4.13
CA ASN A 390 30.49 -1.82 3.11
C ASN A 390 30.65 -3.34 2.95
N VAL A 391 30.47 -4.14 4.02
CA VAL A 391 30.46 -5.61 3.91
C VAL A 391 29.26 -6.08 3.09
N ALA A 392 28.08 -5.52 3.31
CA ALA A 392 26.89 -5.81 2.51
C ALA A 392 27.08 -5.42 1.04
N ARG A 393 27.54 -4.19 0.77
CA ARG A 393 27.79 -3.69 -0.60
C ARG A 393 28.78 -4.57 -1.35
N THR A 394 29.91 -4.91 -0.71
CA THR A 394 30.93 -5.78 -1.31
C THR A 394 30.36 -7.16 -1.69
N GLN A 395 29.41 -7.71 -0.93
CA GLN A 395 28.80 -8.99 -1.27
C GLN A 395 27.93 -8.88 -2.53
N VAL A 396 27.09 -7.84 -2.62
CA VAL A 396 26.24 -7.59 -3.80
C VAL A 396 27.10 -7.34 -5.04
N GLU A 397 28.14 -6.52 -4.93
CA GLU A 397 29.10 -6.26 -6.02
C GLU A 397 29.81 -7.53 -6.51
N ASN A 398 30.04 -8.50 -5.61
CA ASN A 398 30.65 -9.79 -5.92
C ASN A 398 29.64 -10.88 -6.34
N GLY A 399 28.38 -10.50 -6.59
CA GLY A 399 27.37 -11.40 -7.17
C GLY A 399 26.43 -12.07 -6.18
N ALA A 400 26.38 -11.63 -4.92
CA ALA A 400 25.29 -12.02 -4.02
C ALA A 400 23.96 -11.44 -4.53
N GLN A 401 22.97 -12.31 -4.73
CA GLN A 401 21.64 -11.94 -5.20
C GLN A 401 20.65 -11.72 -4.05
N VAL A 402 20.96 -12.29 -2.88
CA VAL A 402 20.24 -12.08 -1.60
C VAL A 402 21.31 -11.88 -0.52
N LEU A 403 21.02 -11.10 0.52
CA LEU A 403 21.92 -10.94 1.66
C LEU A 403 21.35 -11.61 2.91
N ASP A 404 22.12 -12.50 3.51
CA ASP A 404 21.83 -13.05 4.83
C ASP A 404 22.27 -12.08 5.92
N VAL A 405 21.37 -11.77 6.85
CA VAL A 405 21.63 -10.83 7.95
C VAL A 405 21.27 -11.51 9.26
N ASN A 406 22.29 -11.78 10.07
CA ASN A 406 22.17 -12.37 11.40
C ASN A 406 22.84 -11.48 12.45
N MET A 407 22.09 -11.18 13.51
CA MET A 407 22.53 -10.36 14.66
C MET A 407 22.53 -11.13 15.98
N ASP A 408 22.52 -12.46 15.94
CA ASP A 408 22.47 -13.32 17.11
C ASP A 408 23.81 -13.32 17.84
N GLU A 409 23.85 -12.68 19.00
CA GLU A 409 25.01 -12.65 19.89
C GLU A 409 24.57 -12.28 21.30
N GLY A 410 25.06 -12.98 22.33
CA GLY A 410 24.55 -12.85 23.70
C GLY A 410 24.79 -11.50 24.36
N LEU A 411 25.59 -10.62 23.75
CA LEU A 411 25.86 -9.25 24.22
C LEU A 411 25.11 -8.17 23.44
N LEU A 412 24.36 -8.54 22.39
CA LEU A 412 23.59 -7.61 21.58
C LEU A 412 22.11 -7.69 21.94
N ASP A 413 21.43 -6.54 21.87
CA ASP A 413 19.98 -6.51 21.73
C ASP A 413 19.64 -6.86 20.27
N GLY A 414 19.28 -8.12 20.04
CA GLY A 414 19.02 -8.67 18.70
C GLY A 414 17.98 -7.88 17.92
N PRO A 415 16.74 -7.70 18.45
CA PRO A 415 15.68 -6.94 17.78
C PRO A 415 16.10 -5.50 17.44
N TYR A 416 16.82 -4.81 18.35
CA TYR A 416 17.33 -3.47 18.08
C TYR A 416 18.42 -3.48 16.99
N ALA A 417 19.40 -4.37 17.09
CA ALA A 417 20.55 -4.43 16.19
C ALA A 417 20.13 -4.75 14.75
N ILE A 418 19.22 -5.72 14.55
CA ILE A 418 18.73 -6.07 13.22
C ILE A 418 17.90 -4.93 12.62
N SER A 419 17.02 -4.31 13.42
CA SER A 419 16.20 -3.18 12.98
C SER A 419 17.07 -2.02 12.53
N LYS A 420 18.07 -1.65 13.34
CA LYS A 420 19.01 -0.57 13.04
C LYS A 420 19.77 -0.85 11.75
N PHE A 421 20.35 -2.05 11.61
CA PHE A 421 21.13 -2.37 10.43
C PHE A 421 20.28 -2.42 9.15
N LEU A 422 19.08 -3.00 9.17
CA LEU A 422 18.21 -3.05 8.00
C LEU A 422 17.65 -1.69 7.59
N ARG A 423 17.40 -0.79 8.54
CA ARG A 423 17.05 0.61 8.24
C ARG A 423 18.19 1.36 7.57
N LEU A 424 19.43 1.08 7.96
CA LEU A 424 20.63 1.62 7.31
C LEU A 424 20.84 1.03 5.92
N VAL A 425 20.64 -0.28 5.75
CA VAL A 425 20.67 -0.95 4.44
C VAL A 425 19.65 -0.31 3.49
N SER A 426 18.46 0.04 3.99
CA SER A 426 17.41 0.70 3.21
C SER A 426 17.81 2.09 2.71
N CYS A 427 18.80 2.74 3.33
CA CYS A 427 19.36 4.03 2.89
C CYS A 427 20.48 3.89 1.84
N GLU A 428 20.90 2.67 1.51
CA GLU A 428 21.96 2.39 0.55
C GLU A 428 21.36 1.67 -0.68
N PRO A 429 21.04 2.40 -1.77
CA PRO A 429 20.31 1.83 -2.91
C PRO A 429 20.98 0.61 -3.56
N ASP A 430 22.31 0.59 -3.62
CA ASP A 430 23.08 -0.52 -4.18
C ASP A 430 22.95 -1.82 -3.37
N VAL A 431 22.63 -1.71 -2.09
CA VAL A 431 22.38 -2.86 -1.21
C VAL A 431 20.88 -3.13 -1.13
N ALA A 432 20.06 -2.10 -0.98
CA ALA A 432 18.61 -2.23 -0.83
C ALA A 432 17.91 -2.82 -2.07
N LYS A 433 18.54 -2.79 -3.25
CA LYS A 433 17.98 -3.40 -4.47
C LYS A 433 17.77 -4.90 -4.38
N VAL A 434 18.59 -5.62 -3.60
CA VAL A 434 18.47 -7.08 -3.43
C VAL A 434 17.58 -7.45 -2.24
N PRO A 435 16.91 -8.62 -2.25
CA PRO A 435 16.17 -9.12 -1.10
C PRO A 435 17.08 -9.44 0.09
N ILE A 436 16.48 -9.44 1.29
CA ILE A 436 17.14 -9.78 2.55
C ILE A 436 16.63 -11.14 3.05
N CYS A 437 17.56 -11.97 3.50
CA CYS A 437 17.32 -13.15 4.31
C CYS A 437 17.55 -12.78 5.78
N VAL A 438 16.47 -12.70 6.53
CA VAL A 438 16.48 -12.36 7.96
C VAL A 438 16.79 -13.64 8.72
N ASP A 439 18.00 -13.74 9.26
CA ASP A 439 18.51 -14.94 9.92
C ASP A 439 18.57 -14.75 11.44
N SER A 440 17.80 -15.56 12.17
CA SER A 440 17.87 -15.63 13.62
C SER A 440 17.25 -16.92 14.16
N SER A 441 17.78 -17.37 15.30
CA SER A 441 17.18 -18.40 16.14
C SER A 441 16.07 -17.87 17.06
N ASP A 442 15.99 -16.54 17.24
CA ASP A 442 14.98 -15.85 18.01
C ASP A 442 13.92 -15.24 17.07
N PHE A 443 12.65 -15.64 17.27
CA PHE A 443 11.56 -15.21 16.41
C PHE A 443 11.23 -13.72 16.57
N ASP A 444 11.55 -13.11 17.73
CA ASP A 444 11.35 -11.67 17.93
C ASP A 444 12.32 -10.85 17.07
N VAL A 445 13.54 -11.36 16.84
CA VAL A 445 14.52 -10.78 15.90
C VAL A 445 14.03 -10.90 14.46
N ILE A 446 13.42 -12.04 14.10
CA ILE A 446 12.78 -12.22 12.79
C ILE A 446 11.70 -11.16 12.56
N ILE A 447 10.78 -10.99 13.52
CA ILE A 447 9.71 -9.99 13.45
C ILE A 447 10.30 -8.59 13.27
N ALA A 448 11.25 -8.21 14.13
CA ALA A 448 11.90 -6.89 14.06
C ALA A 448 12.58 -6.64 12.70
N GLY A 449 13.17 -7.69 12.11
CA GLY A 449 13.75 -7.63 10.76
C GLY A 449 12.72 -7.42 9.66
N LEU A 450 11.62 -8.18 9.69
CA LEU A 450 10.51 -8.07 8.72
C LEU A 450 9.82 -6.70 8.76
N GLU A 451 9.71 -6.10 9.95
CA GLU A 451 9.17 -4.76 10.16
C GLU A 451 10.10 -3.63 9.69
N SER A 452 11.39 -3.92 9.53
CA SER A 452 12.42 -2.93 9.21
C SER A 452 12.83 -2.93 7.73
N PHE A 453 12.21 -3.76 6.88
CA PHE A 453 12.53 -3.84 5.45
C PHE A 453 11.26 -3.84 4.56
N GLN A 454 11.28 -2.99 3.52
CA GLN A 454 10.12 -2.79 2.63
C GLN A 454 9.90 -3.92 1.60
N GLY A 455 10.98 -4.63 1.26
CA GLY A 455 10.96 -5.75 0.32
C GLY A 455 10.23 -6.99 0.85
N LYS A 456 10.08 -7.99 -0.02
CA LYS A 456 9.69 -9.35 0.36
C LYS A 456 10.93 -10.16 0.73
N CYS A 457 11.12 -10.35 2.03
CA CYS A 457 12.25 -11.04 2.62
C CYS A 457 12.13 -12.57 2.56
N ILE A 458 13.21 -13.26 2.91
CA ILE A 458 13.24 -14.66 3.34
C ILE A 458 13.39 -14.68 4.87
N VAL A 459 12.60 -15.52 5.54
CA VAL A 459 12.76 -15.83 6.97
C VAL A 459 13.63 -17.07 7.10
N ASN A 460 14.74 -16.94 7.83
CA ASN A 460 15.67 -18.03 8.14
C ASN A 460 15.81 -18.13 9.68
N SER A 461 15.04 -18.97 10.36
CA SER A 461 14.16 -20.02 9.84
C SER A 461 13.05 -20.36 10.83
N ILE A 462 12.16 -21.27 10.43
CA ILE A 462 11.24 -21.95 11.34
C ILE A 462 11.47 -23.47 11.27
N SER A 463 11.05 -24.21 12.30
CA SER A 463 11.22 -25.66 12.39
C SER A 463 10.16 -26.31 13.30
N LEU A 464 10.13 -27.64 13.33
CA LEU A 464 9.24 -28.44 14.19
C LEU A 464 9.83 -28.73 15.57
N LYS A 465 11.01 -28.18 15.90
CA LYS A 465 11.71 -28.39 17.18
C LYS A 465 10.85 -28.18 18.43
N GLU A 466 9.93 -27.22 18.37
CA GLU A 466 9.04 -26.87 19.48
C GLU A 466 7.61 -27.42 19.29
N GLY A 467 7.43 -28.35 18.36
CA GLY A 467 6.15 -28.98 18.01
C GLY A 467 5.38 -28.29 16.88
N GLU A 468 4.39 -29.02 16.35
CA GLU A 468 3.54 -28.59 15.23
C GLU A 468 2.76 -27.29 15.51
N GLU A 469 2.22 -27.12 16.72
CA GLU A 469 1.39 -25.97 17.07
C GLU A 469 2.16 -24.64 16.92
N LYS A 470 3.38 -24.57 17.46
CA LYS A 470 4.26 -23.41 17.34
C LYS A 470 4.78 -23.20 15.91
N PHE A 471 5.03 -24.29 15.18
CA PHE A 471 5.38 -24.20 13.76
C PHE A 471 4.26 -23.52 12.96
N ILE A 472 3.01 -23.96 13.15
CA ILE A 472 1.83 -23.38 12.47
C ILE A 472 1.62 -21.92 12.88
N GLU A 473 1.78 -21.59 14.15
CA GLU A 473 1.70 -20.21 14.65
C GLU A 473 2.71 -19.30 13.94
N ARG A 474 3.99 -19.67 13.97
CA ARG A 474 5.06 -18.91 13.29
C ARG A 474 4.85 -18.83 11.79
N ALA A 475 4.44 -19.93 11.15
CA ALA A 475 4.16 -19.97 9.71
C ALA A 475 3.02 -19.01 9.31
N LYS A 476 1.96 -18.90 10.12
CA LYS A 476 0.87 -17.92 9.90
C LYS A 476 1.37 -16.48 10.02
N ILE A 477 2.21 -16.20 11.01
CA ILE A 477 2.81 -14.87 11.18
C ILE A 477 3.68 -14.51 9.96
N VAL A 478 4.57 -15.42 9.53
CA VAL A 478 5.39 -15.23 8.33
C VAL A 478 4.55 -15.01 7.08
N GLN A 479 3.46 -15.77 6.92
CA GLN A 479 2.51 -15.60 5.83
C GLN A 479 1.84 -14.21 5.86
N ARG A 480 1.50 -13.70 7.05
CA ARG A 480 0.86 -12.38 7.23
C ARG A 480 1.81 -11.23 6.94
N TYR A 481 3.09 -11.35 7.30
CA TYR A 481 4.13 -10.40 6.87
C TYR A 481 4.48 -10.52 5.38
N GLY A 482 4.12 -11.63 4.73
CA GLY A 482 4.30 -11.85 3.31
C GLY A 482 5.69 -12.30 2.89
N ALA A 483 6.47 -12.87 3.80
CA ALA A 483 7.83 -13.32 3.52
C ALA A 483 7.88 -14.75 2.94
N ALA A 484 8.96 -15.06 2.22
CA ALA A 484 9.36 -16.45 1.96
C ALA A 484 9.96 -17.07 3.23
N VAL A 485 10.10 -18.39 3.28
CA VAL A 485 10.53 -19.08 4.50
C VAL A 485 11.45 -20.25 4.22
N VAL A 486 12.51 -20.36 5.03
CA VAL A 486 13.33 -21.55 5.16
C VAL A 486 12.74 -22.40 6.28
N VAL A 487 12.35 -23.64 5.96
CA VAL A 487 11.94 -24.63 6.95
C VAL A 487 13.11 -25.57 7.18
N MET A 488 13.68 -25.52 8.38
CA MET A 488 14.78 -26.41 8.74
C MET A 488 14.25 -27.83 8.91
N ALA A 489 15.00 -28.80 8.40
CA ALA A 489 14.82 -30.22 8.72
C ALA A 489 15.28 -30.45 10.16
N PHE A 490 14.46 -30.03 11.11
CA PHE A 490 14.70 -30.13 12.54
C PHE A 490 13.34 -30.28 13.23
N ASP A 491 13.16 -31.35 13.99
CA ASP A 491 11.92 -31.67 14.71
C ASP A 491 12.20 -31.96 16.19
N GLU A 492 11.25 -32.56 16.90
CA GLU A 492 11.38 -32.92 18.31
C GLU A 492 12.47 -33.97 18.58
N GLU A 493 12.88 -34.76 17.58
CA GLU A 493 13.94 -35.77 17.70
C GLU A 493 15.34 -35.19 17.47
N GLY A 494 15.45 -34.01 16.83
CA GLY A 494 16.71 -33.33 16.55
C GLY A 494 16.81 -32.87 15.10
N GLN A 495 18.06 -32.72 14.63
CA GLN A 495 18.38 -32.37 13.24
C GLN A 495 18.55 -33.60 12.36
#